data_AF-A0A9Q1B3S7-F1
#
_entry.id   AF-A0A9Q1B3S7-F1
#
_cell.length_a   1.000
_cell.length_b   1.000
_cell.length_c   1.000
_cell.angle_alpha   90.00
_cell.angle_beta   90.00
_cell.angle_gamma   90.00
#
_symmetry.space_group_name_H-M   'P 1'
#
loop_
_entity.id
_entity.type
_entity.pdbx_description
1 polymer ?
#
loop_
_entity_poly.entity_id
_entity_poly.type
_entity_poly.pdbx_seq_one_letter_code
_entity_poly.pdbx_strand_id
1 'polypeptide(L)' 'NVTGLQLPTLDDIITSCYLRKSRNTLRDSTHPAHNFFKRLPSGRRYRTIKTRTTRLLNSFYPRAIIALNNELKDHQ' A
#
# COMPACT_ATOMS: atom_id res chain seq x y z
N ASN A 1 -30.66 0.78 9.92
CA ASN A 1 -30.30 -0.17 10.98
C ASN A 1 -28.86 -0.61 10.76
N VAL A 2 -27.88 0.05 11.40
CA VAL A 2 -26.45 -0.29 11.31
C VAL A 2 -26.06 -0.98 12.62
N THR A 3 -26.60 -2.17 12.84
CA THR A 3 -26.37 -2.97 14.04
C THR A 3 -26.03 -4.38 13.57
N GLY A 4 -24.74 -4.66 13.43
CA GLY A 4 -24.24 -5.96 13.00
C GLY A 4 -22.85 -5.98 12.35
N LEU A 5 -22.34 -4.84 11.87
CA LEU A 5 -20.99 -4.76 11.31
C LEU A 5 -19.97 -4.39 12.39
N GLN A 6 -18.87 -5.14 12.45
CA GLN A 6 -17.70 -4.78 13.25
C GLN A 6 -17.15 -3.45 12.75
N LEU A 7 -16.86 -2.53 13.68
CA LEU A 7 -16.22 -1.27 13.32
C LEU A 7 -14.82 -1.59 12.76
N PRO A 8 -14.42 -0.96 11.64
CA PRO A 8 -13.06 -1.12 11.15
C PRO A 8 -12.08 -0.57 12.18
N THR A 9 -10.98 -1.28 12.36
CA THR A 9 -9.90 -0.80 13.21
C THR A 9 -9.24 0.43 12.59
N LEU A 10 -8.47 1.17 13.40
CA LEU A 10 -7.68 2.28 12.88
C LEU A 10 -6.71 1.81 11.77
N ASP A 11 -6.12 0.62 11.94
CA ASP A 11 -5.23 0.03 10.94
C ASP A 11 -5.95 -0.29 9.62
N ASP A 12 -7.20 -0.75 9.68
CA ASP A 12 -8.00 -1.01 8.48
C ASP A 12 -8.28 0.28 7.71
N ILE A 13 -8.63 1.35 8.43
CA ILE A 13 -8.90 2.67 7.83
C ILE A 13 -7.64 3.21 7.17
N ILE A 14 -6.50 3.14 7.86
CA ILE A 14 -5.21 3.62 7.36
C ILE A 14 -4.78 2.79 6.14
N THR A 15 -4.90 1.47 6.21
CA THR A 15 -4.54 0.56 5.11
C THR A 15 -5.40 0.81 3.88
N SER A 16 -6.71 0.96 4.04
CA SER A 16 -7.64 1.32 2.97
C SER A 16 -7.26 2.65 2.30
N CYS A 17 -6.92 3.66 3.11
CA CYS A 17 -6.44 4.94 2.60
C CYS A 17 -5.16 4.81 1.77
N TYR A 18 -4.20 4.01 2.24
CA TYR A 18 -2.96 3.75 1.50
C TYR A 18 -3.23 3.06 0.17
N LEU A 19 -3.99 1.96 0.16
CA LEU A 19 -4.33 1.23 -1.05
C LEU A 19 -5.01 2.14 -2.07
N ARG A 20 -5.99 2.96 -1.64
CA ARG A 20 -6.69 3.90 -2.52
C ARG A 20 -5.72 4.90 -3.18
N LYS A 21 -4.86 5.54 -2.39
CA LYS A 21 -3.88 6.51 -2.93
C LYS A 21 -2.86 5.84 -3.85
N SER A 22 -2.34 4.67 -3.48
CA SER A 22 -1.37 3.94 -4.30
C SER A 22 -1.95 3.50 -5.63
N ARG A 23 -3.20 3.03 -5.65
CA ARG A 23 -3.91 2.69 -6.89
C ARG A 23 -4.06 3.90 -7.79
N ASN A 24 -4.35 5.08 -7.23
CA ASN A 24 -4.40 6.31 -8.03
C ASN A 24 -3.03 6.65 -8.64
N THR A 25 -1.94 6.56 -7.87
CA THR A 25 -0.58 6.75 -8.40
C THR A 25 -0.19 5.68 -9.44
N LEU A 26 -0.64 4.44 -9.28
CA LEU A 26 -0.41 3.37 -10.26
C LEU A 26 -1.17 3.58 -11.57
N ARG A 27 -2.36 4.18 -11.51
CA ARG A 27 -3.16 4.50 -12.71
C ARG A 27 -2.55 5.65 -13.51
N ASP A 28 -1.83 6.54 -12.87
CA ASP A 28 -1.15 7.66 -13.53
C ASP A 28 0.35 7.35 -13.74
N SER A 29 0.69 6.95 -14.96
CA SER A 29 2.07 6.68 -15.36
C SER A 29 2.98 7.92 -15.41
N THR A 30 2.39 9.12 -15.49
CA THR A 30 3.15 10.39 -15.52
C THR A 30 3.50 10.88 -14.11
N HIS A 31 2.90 10.28 -13.09
CA HIS A 31 3.12 10.67 -11.71
C HIS A 31 4.58 10.43 -11.29
N PRO A 32 5.26 11.40 -10.65
CA PRO A 32 6.69 11.27 -10.30
C PRO A 32 6.96 10.08 -9.37
N ALA A 33 6.02 9.78 -8.47
CA ALA A 33 6.10 8.65 -7.56
C ALA A 33 5.69 7.29 -8.16
N HIS A 34 5.24 7.23 -9.42
CA HIS A 34 4.88 5.97 -10.09
C HIS A 34 6.05 4.97 -10.04
N ASN A 35 7.27 5.48 -10.21
CA ASN A 35 8.51 4.69 -10.16
C ASN A 35 8.76 3.99 -8.81
N PHE A 36 8.16 4.45 -7.71
CA PHE A 36 8.26 3.77 -6.42
C PHE A 36 7.43 2.48 -6.36
N PHE A 37 6.38 2.36 -7.18
CA PHE A 37 5.51 1.20 -7.25
C PHE A 37 5.94 0.20 -8.34
N LYS A 38 7.24 -0.09 -8.41
CA LYS A 38 7.78 -1.04 -9.40
C LYS A 38 7.59 -2.49 -8.95
N ARG A 39 6.95 -3.33 -9.78
CA ARG A 39 6.88 -4.79 -9.56
C ARG A 39 8.24 -5.45 -9.78
N LEU A 40 8.51 -6.51 -9.02
CA LEU A 40 9.66 -7.39 -9.27
C LEU A 40 9.41 -8.27 -10.50
N PRO A 41 10.47 -8.84 -11.12
CA PRO A 41 10.34 -9.68 -12.32
C PRO A 41 9.39 -10.87 -12.16
N SER A 42 9.30 -11.44 -10.95
CA SER A 42 8.34 -12.52 -10.65
C SER A 42 6.88 -12.07 -10.69
N GLY A 43 6.62 -10.77 -10.72
CA GLY A 43 5.28 -10.19 -10.69
C GLY A 43 4.55 -10.30 -9.35
N ARG A 44 4.99 -11.16 -8.42
CA ARG A 44 4.25 -11.47 -7.19
C ARG A 44 4.19 -10.32 -6.17
N ARG A 45 5.11 -9.35 -6.26
CA ARG A 45 5.19 -8.24 -5.31
C ARG A 45 5.85 -7.00 -5.90
N TYR A 46 5.57 -5.86 -5.28
CA TYR A 46 6.25 -4.58 -5.48
C TYR A 46 7.58 -4.53 -4.72
N ARG A 47 8.50 -3.69 -5.22
CA ARG A 47 9.82 -3.47 -4.61
C ARG A 47 9.69 -2.58 -3.37
N THR A 48 9.92 -3.17 -2.19
CA THR A 48 9.92 -2.43 -0.92
C THR A 48 11.08 -1.44 -0.82
N ILE A 49 10.82 -0.27 -0.23
CA ILE A 49 11.83 0.74 0.13
C ILE A 49 12.55 0.29 1.39
N LYS A 50 13.87 0.07 1.31
CA LYS A 50 14.70 -0.19 2.49
C LYS A 50 15.05 1.14 3.16
N THR A 51 14.77 1.27 4.46
CA THR A 51 15.07 2.46 5.24
C THR A 51 15.69 2.07 6.58
N ARG A 52 16.54 2.96 7.12
CA ARG A 52 17.14 2.83 8.46
C ARG A 52 16.40 3.65 9.52
N THR A 53 15.47 4.52 9.13
CA THR A 53 14.72 5.39 10.06
C THR A 53 13.26 5.00 10.12
N THR A 54 12.71 5.04 11.34
CA THR A 54 11.29 4.81 11.62
C THR A 54 10.41 5.88 10.97
N ARG A 55 10.89 7.13 10.92
CA ARG A 55 10.18 8.24 10.27
C ARG A 55 9.87 7.94 8.81
N LEU A 56 10.86 7.49 8.04
CA LEU A 56 10.62 7.13 6.64
C LEU A 56 9.78 5.85 6.54
N LEU A 57 10.04 4.85 7.40
CA LEU A 57 9.28 3.59 7.41
C LEU A 57 7.77 3.84 7.61
N ASN A 58 7.41 4.79 8.46
CA ASN A 58 6.04 5.15 8.80
C ASN A 58 5.44 6.21 7.85
N SER A 59 6.19 6.65 6.85
CA SER A 59 5.66 7.54 5.81
C SER A 59 4.77 6.78 4.82
N PHE A 60 4.07 7.54 3.97
CA PHE A 60 3.12 7.00 3.01
C PHE A 60 3.70 5.91 2.10
N TYR A 61 4.79 6.16 1.36
CA TYR A 61 5.23 5.25 0.30
C TYR A 61 5.68 3.87 0.80
N PRO A 62 6.52 3.74 1.85
CA PRO A 62 6.89 2.42 2.34
C PRO A 62 5.69 1.64 2.90
N ARG A 63 4.79 2.30 3.65
CA ARG A 63 3.57 1.67 4.18
C ARG A 63 2.61 1.23 3.07
N ALA A 64 2.43 2.07 2.05
CA ALA A 64 1.66 1.77 0.87
C ALA A 64 2.15 0.54 0.11
N ILE A 65 3.47 0.44 -0.12
CA ILE A 65 4.06 -0.72 -0.80
C ILE A 65 3.89 -2.00 0.03
N ILE A 66 4.03 -1.90 1.36
CA ILE A 66 3.78 -3.03 2.27
C ILE A 66 2.31 -3.46 2.21
N ALA A 67 1.37 -2.51 2.26
CA ALA A 67 -0.06 -2.79 2.16
C ALA A 67 -0.41 -3.51 0.85
N LEU A 68 0.06 -2.99 -0.30
CA LEU A 68 -0.11 -3.64 -1.60
C LEU A 68 0.49 -5.05 -1.64
N ASN A 69 1.66 -5.24 -1.04
CA ASN A 69 2.31 -6.55 -0.99
C ASN A 69 1.59 -7.55 -0.08
N ASN A 70 0.86 -7.09 0.93
CA ASN A 70 0.06 -7.95 1.79
C ASN A 70 -1.25 -8.34 1.08
N GLU A 71 -1.95 -7.37 0.48
CA GLU A 71 -3.15 -7.63 -0.32
C GLU A 71 -2.89 -8.63 -1.45
N LEU A 72 -1.74 -8.51 -2.14
CA LEU A 72 -1.38 -9.47 -3.19
C LEU A 72 -1.15 -10.89 -2.67
N LYS A 73 -0.74 -11.07 -1.41
CA LYS A 73 -0.57 -12.41 -0.82
C LYS A 73 -1.91 -13.03 -0.45
N ASP A 74 -2.88 -12.22 -0.01
CA ASP A 74 -4.21 -12.69 0.39
C ASP A 74 -5.03 -13.22 -0.81
N HIS A 75 -4.65 -12.82 -2.03
CA HIS A 75 -5.30 -13.25 -3.28
C HIS A 75 -4.54 -14.34 -4.06
N GLN A 76 -3.47 -14.91 -3.50
CA GLN A 76 -2.71 -16.04 -4.09
C GLN A 76 -3.05 -17.36 -3.39
#